data_AF-A0A959BTU0-F1
#
_entry.id   AF-A0A959BTU0-F1
#
_cell.length_a   1.000
_cell.length_b   1.000
_cell.length_c   1.000
_cell.angle_alpha   90.00
_cell.angle_beta   90.00
_cell.angle_gamma   90.00
#
_symmetry.space_group_name_H-M   'P 1'
#
loop_
_entity.id
_entity.type
_entity.pdbx_description
1 polymer ?
#
loop_
_entity_poly.entity_id
_entity_poly.type
_entity_poly.pdbx_seq_one_letter_code
_entity_poly.pdbx_strand_id
1 'polypeptide(L)'
;MLQKNTDRALATSAGLEIPISSTLINPYREQAARRKPLYAPAPRPWMYVFIFVMWVASLAWFEPRLLQLMEMAYNLPTWIALALFIAFIDFAWLYGLYNLGVIFFAIGHRWLGHKPEAALACSELLDHPAVAILYTTCNDFVEESVLSCVRQDYPNYTVYMLDDSSSPEHQGKVDAFAARYPELVTVVRRPNREGFKAGNMNYGLSHFATEEP
;
A
#
# COMPACT_ATOMS: atom_id res chain seq x y z
N MET A 1 65.50 -27.09 -17.40
CA MET A 1 65.34 -26.36 -16.12
C MET A 1 66.22 -25.12 -16.20
N LEU A 2 65.81 -23.88 -16.03
CA LEU A 2 64.54 -23.14 -15.88
C LEU A 2 65.03 -21.66 -16.00
N GLN A 3 64.71 -20.96 -17.09
CA GLN A 3 63.77 -19.83 -17.13
C GLN A 3 64.35 -18.52 -16.51
N LYS A 4 64.82 -17.52 -17.29
CA LYS A 4 64.07 -16.40 -17.93
C LYS A 4 63.12 -15.72 -16.92
N ASN A 5 62.98 -14.40 -16.77
CA ASN A 5 63.31 -13.23 -17.58
C ASN A 5 62.93 -12.00 -16.71
N THR A 6 63.77 -10.95 -16.72
CA THR A 6 63.39 -9.55 -16.99
C THR A 6 62.02 -9.03 -16.54
N ASP A 7 62.00 -7.93 -15.76
CA ASP A 7 61.18 -6.74 -16.09
C ASP A 7 61.59 -5.51 -15.25
N ARG A 8 62.03 -4.47 -15.97
CA ARG A 8 61.96 -3.06 -15.58
C ARG A 8 60.62 -2.55 -16.10
N ALA A 9 59.86 -1.79 -15.29
CA ALA A 9 59.45 -0.41 -15.58
C ALA A 9 58.19 0.04 -14.81
N LEU A 10 58.19 1.35 -14.49
CA LEU A 10 57.05 2.27 -14.40
C LEU A 10 56.25 2.39 -13.09
N ALA A 11 56.71 3.36 -12.28
CA ALA A 11 55.97 4.52 -11.78
C ALA A 11 54.44 4.39 -11.60
N THR A 12 54.01 4.30 -10.34
CA THR A 12 52.62 4.43 -9.91
C THR A 12 52.33 5.87 -9.48
N SER A 13 51.27 6.44 -10.04
CA SER A 13 50.75 7.80 -9.85
C SER A 13 50.23 8.06 -8.44
N ALA A 14 50.39 9.32 -8.01
CA ALA A 14 49.98 9.89 -6.74
C ALA A 14 48.50 9.66 -6.39
N GLY A 15 48.26 9.15 -5.17
CA GLY A 15 46.95 9.08 -4.54
C GLY A 15 46.59 10.42 -3.88
N LEU A 16 45.40 10.91 -4.18
CA LEU A 16 44.77 12.06 -3.52
C LEU A 16 43.83 11.51 -2.43
N GLU A 17 44.28 11.49 -1.17
CA GLU A 17 43.45 11.10 -0.03
C GLU A 17 42.57 12.29 0.40
N ILE A 18 41.25 12.14 0.28
CA ILE A 18 40.26 13.10 0.81
C ILE A 18 39.84 12.59 2.21
N PRO A 19 40.05 13.35 3.30
CA PRO A 19 39.66 12.91 4.62
C PRO A 19 38.16 13.13 4.84
N ILE A 20 37.39 12.05 4.98
CA ILE A 20 35.98 12.09 5.37
C ILE A 20 35.90 12.32 6.88
N SER A 21 35.57 13.54 7.29
CA SER A 21 35.37 13.93 8.69
C SER A 21 34.04 13.38 9.21
N SER A 22 34.09 12.48 10.19
CA SER A 22 32.97 11.70 10.73
C SER A 22 32.19 12.40 11.84
N THR A 23 32.02 13.73 11.80
CA THR A 23 31.37 14.45 12.91
C THR A 23 30.41 15.52 12.44
N LEU A 24 29.24 15.09 11.94
CA LEU A 24 28.03 15.91 11.95
C LEU A 24 26.93 15.12 12.67
N ILE A 25 26.72 15.47 13.93
CA ILE A 25 25.59 15.00 14.73
C ILE A 25 24.32 15.56 14.06
N ASN A 26 23.56 14.67 13.43
CA ASN A 26 22.44 15.00 12.56
C ASN A 26 21.17 15.34 13.39
N PRO A 27 20.66 16.59 13.37
CA PRO A 27 19.42 16.97 14.05
C PRO A 27 18.15 16.32 13.47
N TYR A 28 18.20 15.72 12.27
CA TYR A 28 17.08 14.99 11.66
C TYR A 28 16.76 13.68 12.39
N ARG A 29 17.73 13.09 13.10
CA ARG A 29 17.53 11.84 13.88
C ARG A 29 16.47 12.00 14.98
N GLU A 30 16.40 13.18 15.60
CA GLU A 30 15.42 13.45 16.67
C GLU A 30 14.02 13.78 16.13
N GLN A 31 13.92 14.28 14.90
CA GLN A 31 12.64 14.64 14.29
C GLN A 31 11.91 13.43 13.68
N ALA A 32 12.64 12.50 13.05
CA ALA A 32 12.07 11.26 12.53
C ALA A 32 11.45 10.39 13.63
N ALA A 33 12.08 10.34 14.83
CA ALA A 33 11.55 9.64 15.99
C ALA A 33 10.24 10.23 16.56
N ARG A 34 9.85 11.44 16.14
CA ARG A 34 8.63 12.14 16.63
C ARG A 34 7.42 11.99 15.70
N ARG A 35 7.57 11.48 14.48
CA ARG A 35 6.44 11.30 13.57
C ARG A 35 5.69 10.02 13.92
N LYS A 36 4.56 10.17 14.62
CA LYS A 36 3.63 9.08 14.89
C LYS A 36 3.12 8.53 13.56
N PRO A 37 3.06 7.20 13.36
CA PRO A 37 2.44 6.63 12.17
C PRO A 37 1.01 7.16 12.05
N LEU A 38 0.69 7.77 10.92
CA LEU A 38 -0.67 8.19 10.59
C LEU A 38 -1.51 6.93 10.34
N TYR A 39 -2.07 6.37 11.40
CA TYR A 39 -3.11 5.36 11.28
C TYR A 39 -4.31 5.95 10.53
N ALA A 40 -4.84 5.20 9.56
CA ALA A 40 -6.11 5.54 8.95
C ALA A 40 -7.16 5.73 10.06
N PRO A 41 -7.93 6.83 10.05
CA PRO A 41 -8.87 7.11 11.12
C PRO A 41 -9.87 5.96 11.24
N ALA A 42 -10.07 5.47 12.47
CA ALA A 42 -11.07 4.45 12.75
C ALA A 42 -12.44 4.88 12.20
N PRO A 43 -13.26 3.95 11.67
CA PRO A 43 -14.58 4.28 11.15
C PRO A 43 -15.39 5.01 12.23
N ARG A 44 -15.94 6.17 11.85
CA ARG A 44 -16.63 7.06 12.80
C ARG A 44 -17.85 6.31 13.38
N PRO A 45 -17.99 6.20 14.72
CA PRO A 45 -19.04 5.39 15.35
C PRO A 45 -20.46 5.85 15.01
N TRP A 46 -20.61 7.10 14.59
CA TRP A 46 -21.88 7.70 14.15
C TRP A 46 -22.57 6.96 13.02
N MET A 47 -21.83 6.29 12.13
CA MET A 47 -22.43 5.51 11.03
C MET A 47 -23.29 4.36 11.58
N TYR A 48 -22.77 3.61 12.55
CA TYR A 48 -23.48 2.48 13.15
C TYR A 48 -24.67 2.96 13.98
N VAL A 49 -24.50 4.04 14.75
CA VAL A 49 -25.59 4.64 15.53
C VAL A 49 -26.75 5.02 14.61
N PHE A 50 -26.47 5.69 13.48
CA PHE A 50 -27.49 6.04 12.50
C PHE A 50 -28.21 4.80 11.92
N ILE A 51 -27.46 3.77 11.53
CA ILE A 51 -28.03 2.53 10.97
C ILE A 51 -28.96 1.85 11.99
N PHE A 52 -28.53 1.70 13.24
CA PHE A 52 -29.36 1.06 14.28
C PHE A 52 -30.60 1.89 14.63
N VAL A 53 -30.48 3.22 14.70
CA VAL A 53 -31.63 4.10 14.95
C VAL A 53 -32.65 3.99 13.81
N MET A 54 -32.20 4.04 12.56
CA MET A 54 -33.06 3.86 11.39
C MET A 54 -33.71 2.47 11.37
N TRP A 55 -32.98 1.43 11.75
CA TRP A 55 -33.51 0.08 11.83
C TRP A 55 -34.60 -0.05 12.90
N VAL A 56 -34.35 0.43 14.13
CA VAL A 56 -35.37 0.43 15.20
C VAL A 56 -36.59 1.24 14.80
N ALA A 57 -36.41 2.40 14.15
CA ALA A 57 -37.52 3.19 13.63
C ALA A 57 -38.32 2.43 12.56
N SER A 58 -37.64 1.67 11.69
CA SER A 58 -38.30 0.84 10.68
C SER A 58 -39.09 -0.30 11.32
N LEU A 59 -38.55 -0.97 12.35
CA LEU A 59 -39.27 -2.00 13.10
C LEU A 59 -40.51 -1.40 13.77
N ALA A 60 -40.35 -0.31 14.53
CA ALA A 60 -41.48 0.34 15.21
C ALA A 60 -42.61 0.76 14.25
N TRP A 61 -42.27 1.09 12.99
CA TRP A 61 -43.23 1.49 11.97
C TRP A 61 -43.90 0.30 11.25
N PHE A 62 -43.14 -0.72 10.88
CA PHE A 62 -43.61 -1.83 10.04
C PHE A 62 -44.02 -3.07 10.83
N GLU A 63 -43.42 -3.32 11.99
CA GLU A 63 -43.68 -4.49 12.85
C GLU A 63 -45.16 -4.64 13.24
N PRO A 64 -45.90 -3.58 13.64
CA PRO A 64 -47.32 -3.74 14.00
C PRO A 64 -48.17 -4.30 12.86
N ARG A 65 -47.81 -4.00 11.61
CA ARG A 65 -48.49 -4.53 10.42
C ARG A 65 -48.06 -5.95 10.07
N LEU A 66 -46.80 -6.29 10.33
CA LEU A 66 -46.30 -7.65 10.14
C LEU A 66 -46.89 -8.62 11.15
N LEU A 67 -47.05 -8.20 12.41
CA LEU A 67 -47.67 -9.03 13.45
C LEU A 67 -49.15 -9.30 13.19
N GLN A 68 -49.87 -8.40 12.51
CA GLN A 68 -51.24 -8.67 12.04
C GLN A 68 -51.31 -9.88 11.10
N LEU A 69 -50.24 -10.21 10.37
CA LEU A 69 -50.21 -11.42 9.53
C LEU A 69 -50.28 -12.70 10.38
N MET A 70 -49.79 -12.66 11.61
CA MET A 70 -49.86 -13.81 12.52
C MET A 70 -51.29 -14.16 12.93
N GLU A 71 -52.21 -13.20 12.90
CA GLU A 71 -53.64 -13.44 13.18
C GLU A 71 -54.30 -14.31 12.09
N MET A 72 -53.72 -14.39 10.89
CA MET A 72 -54.18 -15.26 9.80
C MET A 72 -53.69 -16.72 9.95
N ALA A 73 -52.92 -17.04 10.99
CA ALA A 73 -52.40 -18.38 11.19
C ALA A 73 -53.48 -19.31 11.80
N TYR A 74 -53.99 -20.24 11.01
CA TYR A 74 -55.01 -21.20 11.46
C TYR A 74 -54.42 -22.44 12.14
N ASN A 75 -53.17 -22.79 11.82
CA ASN A 75 -52.49 -24.01 12.26
C ASN A 75 -51.05 -23.72 12.70
N LEU A 76 -50.48 -24.59 13.56
CA LEU A 76 -49.12 -24.47 14.06
C LEU A 76 -48.05 -24.34 12.95
N PRO A 77 -48.08 -25.10 11.84
CA PRO A 77 -47.09 -24.94 10.76
C PRO A 77 -47.17 -23.57 10.08
N THR A 78 -48.39 -23.05 9.87
CA THR A 78 -48.61 -21.72 9.29
C THR A 78 -48.08 -20.63 10.22
N TRP A 79 -48.29 -20.78 11.52
CA TRP A 79 -47.76 -19.86 12.54
C TRP A 79 -46.22 -19.83 12.51
N ILE A 80 -45.57 -21.01 12.50
CA ILE A 80 -44.11 -21.12 12.44
C ILE A 80 -43.56 -20.49 11.14
N ALA A 81 -44.20 -20.78 10.00
CA ALA A 81 -43.80 -20.22 8.72
C ALA A 81 -43.89 -18.68 8.70
N LEU A 82 -44.96 -18.12 9.26
CA LEU A 82 -45.14 -16.67 9.37
C LEU A 82 -44.15 -16.04 10.35
N ALA A 83 -43.89 -16.67 11.49
CA ALA A 83 -42.89 -16.18 12.45
C ALA A 83 -41.48 -16.15 11.85
N LEU A 84 -41.08 -17.22 11.14
CA LEU A 84 -39.80 -17.26 10.42
C LEU A 84 -39.73 -16.22 9.30
N PHE A 85 -40.83 -16.01 8.57
CA PHE A 85 -40.91 -14.98 7.54
C PHE A 85 -40.71 -13.57 8.13
N ILE A 86 -41.38 -13.24 9.23
CA ILE A 86 -41.24 -11.94 9.90
C ILE A 86 -39.79 -11.75 10.38
N ALA A 87 -39.22 -12.74 11.08
CA ALA A 87 -37.84 -12.67 11.55
C ALA A 87 -36.83 -12.51 10.40
N PHE A 88 -37.06 -13.19 9.28
CA PHE A 88 -36.24 -13.04 8.07
C PHE A 88 -36.31 -11.62 7.49
N ILE A 89 -37.52 -11.04 7.42
CA ILE A 89 -37.72 -9.68 6.94
C ILE A 89 -36.99 -8.67 7.85
N ASP A 90 -37.08 -8.80 9.17
CA ASP A 90 -36.41 -7.90 10.12
C ASP A 90 -34.88 -7.94 9.97
N PHE A 91 -34.34 -9.14 9.77
CA PHE A 91 -32.91 -9.34 9.50
C PHE A 91 -32.50 -8.77 8.14
N ALA A 92 -33.29 -9.02 7.09
CA ALA A 92 -33.04 -8.49 5.75
C ALA A 92 -33.06 -6.95 5.74
N TRP A 93 -33.94 -6.32 6.51
CA TRP A 93 -33.99 -4.87 6.68
C TRP A 93 -32.73 -4.32 7.34
N LEU A 94 -32.22 -4.97 8.39
CA LEU A 94 -30.95 -4.57 9.03
C LEU A 94 -29.80 -4.61 8.01
N TYR A 95 -29.69 -5.70 7.26
CA TYR A 95 -28.66 -5.85 6.24
C TYR A 95 -28.80 -4.81 5.12
N GLY A 96 -30.02 -4.56 4.64
CA GLY A 96 -30.30 -3.53 3.64
C GLY A 96 -29.90 -2.13 4.11
N LEU A 97 -30.31 -1.75 5.32
CA LEU A 97 -29.97 -0.45 5.91
C LEU A 97 -28.48 -0.29 6.16
N TYR A 98 -27.77 -1.35 6.54
CA TYR A 98 -26.31 -1.32 6.65
C TYR A 98 -25.64 -0.98 5.32
N ASN A 99 -25.97 -1.72 4.25
CA ASN A 99 -25.39 -1.50 2.93
C ASN A 99 -25.73 -0.13 2.37
N LEU A 100 -26.99 0.29 2.52
CA LEU A 100 -27.42 1.64 2.13
C LEU A 100 -26.68 2.71 2.93
N GLY A 101 -26.54 2.54 4.25
CA GLY A 101 -25.81 3.47 5.12
C GLY A 101 -24.36 3.65 4.71
N VAL A 102 -23.65 2.55 4.40
CA VAL A 102 -22.28 2.59 3.87
C VAL A 102 -22.22 3.36 2.56
N ILE A 103 -23.15 3.10 1.63
CA ILE A 103 -23.21 3.79 0.34
C ILE A 103 -23.49 5.29 0.53
N PHE A 104 -24.48 5.65 1.36
CA PHE A 104 -24.82 7.06 1.64
C PHE A 104 -23.65 7.79 2.28
N PHE A 105 -22.96 7.18 3.24
CA PHE A 105 -21.80 7.80 3.88
C PHE A 105 -20.60 7.90 2.94
N ALA A 106 -20.38 6.91 2.07
CA ALA A 106 -19.34 6.96 1.04
C ALA A 106 -19.63 8.05 -0.01
N ILE A 107 -20.87 8.18 -0.47
CA ILE A 107 -21.31 9.25 -1.38
C ILE A 107 -21.19 10.61 -0.68
N GLY A 108 -21.69 10.72 0.55
CA GLY A 108 -21.58 11.94 1.35
C GLY A 108 -20.12 12.35 1.57
N HIS A 109 -19.24 11.42 1.92
CA HIS A 109 -17.80 11.69 2.03
C HIS A 109 -17.18 12.09 0.69
N ARG A 110 -17.62 11.49 -0.42
CA ARG A 110 -17.16 11.88 -1.76
C ARG A 110 -17.65 13.26 -2.20
N TRP A 111 -18.85 13.66 -1.76
CA TRP A 111 -19.48 14.93 -2.16
C TRP A 111 -19.09 16.09 -1.24
N LEU A 112 -18.97 15.86 0.07
CA LEU A 112 -18.54 16.86 1.04
C LEU A 112 -17.01 16.88 1.23
N GLY A 113 -16.32 15.79 0.87
CA GLY A 113 -14.88 15.73 0.86
C GLY A 113 -14.34 16.62 -0.25
N HIS A 114 -13.79 17.78 0.14
CA HIS A 114 -12.90 18.53 -0.73
C HIS A 114 -11.80 17.56 -1.17
N LYS A 115 -11.67 17.32 -2.48
CA LYS A 115 -10.58 16.51 -3.02
C LYS A 115 -9.26 17.17 -2.61
N PRO A 116 -8.50 16.61 -1.65
CA PRO A 116 -7.27 17.25 -1.19
C PRO A 116 -6.23 17.30 -2.31
N GLU A 117 -6.35 16.42 -3.31
CA GLU A 117 -5.46 16.31 -4.46
C GLU A 117 -5.27 17.63 -5.20
N ALA A 118 -6.31 18.46 -5.37
CA ALA A 118 -6.16 19.74 -6.05
C ALA A 118 -5.36 20.77 -5.23
N ALA A 119 -5.46 20.70 -3.90
CA ALA A 119 -4.69 21.56 -2.99
C ALA A 119 -3.25 21.05 -2.78
N LEU A 120 -3.04 19.73 -2.79
CA LEU A 120 -1.71 19.11 -2.76
C LEU A 120 -0.94 19.31 -4.07
N ALA A 121 -1.62 19.28 -5.23
CA ALA A 121 -0.98 19.50 -6.53
C ALA A 121 -0.42 20.92 -6.73
N CYS A 122 -0.90 21.90 -5.96
CA CYS A 122 -0.43 23.29 -6.01
C CYS A 122 0.47 23.68 -4.83
N SER A 123 0.75 22.76 -3.91
CA SER A 123 1.76 23.01 -2.88
C SER A 123 3.12 22.76 -3.51
N GLU A 124 3.92 23.81 -3.71
CA GLU A 124 5.36 23.59 -3.86
C GLU A 124 5.82 22.81 -2.63
N LEU A 125 6.34 21.61 -2.86
CA LEU A 125 6.99 20.83 -1.83
C LEU A 125 8.24 21.64 -1.44
N LEU A 126 8.15 22.35 -0.32
CA LEU A 126 9.25 23.18 0.20
C LEU A 126 10.56 22.37 0.37
N ASP A 127 10.42 21.06 0.57
CA ASP A 127 11.48 20.07 0.53
C ASP A 127 11.06 18.93 -0.38
N HIS A 128 11.98 18.38 -1.18
CA HIS A 128 11.76 17.15 -1.96
C HIS A 128 12.13 15.93 -1.10
N PRO A 129 11.22 15.36 -0.27
CA PRO A 129 11.53 14.16 0.50
C PRO A 129 11.89 13.00 -0.42
N ALA A 130 12.68 12.05 0.06
CA ALA A 130 12.99 10.89 -0.76
C ALA A 130 11.80 9.99 -0.98
N VAL A 131 11.72 9.47 -2.20
CA VAL A 131 10.65 8.57 -2.63
C VAL A 131 11.26 7.25 -3.09
N ALA A 132 10.84 6.16 -2.46
CA ALA A 132 11.14 4.82 -2.92
C ALA A 132 10.05 4.33 -3.88
N ILE A 133 10.41 4.04 -5.13
CA ILE A 133 9.53 3.43 -6.12
C ILE A 133 9.78 1.93 -6.14
N LEU A 134 8.79 1.14 -5.73
CA LEU A 134 8.93 -0.32 -5.68
C LEU A 134 8.33 -0.96 -6.93
N TYR A 135 9.18 -1.54 -7.78
CA TYR A 135 8.76 -2.31 -8.95
C TYR A 135 8.92 -3.81 -8.67
N THR A 136 7.81 -4.54 -8.55
CA THR A 136 7.82 -5.99 -8.33
C THR A 136 7.76 -6.75 -9.65
N THR A 137 8.63 -7.75 -9.83
CA THR A 137 8.63 -8.64 -11.02
C THR A 137 8.88 -10.09 -10.61
N CYS A 138 8.29 -11.04 -11.32
CA CYS A 138 8.49 -12.47 -11.17
C CYS A 138 8.23 -13.20 -12.52
N ASN A 139 9.29 -13.37 -13.31
CA ASN A 139 9.23 -13.96 -14.65
C ASN A 139 8.31 -13.20 -15.64
N ASP A 140 8.06 -11.91 -15.39
CA ASP A 140 7.16 -11.05 -16.15
C ASP A 140 7.73 -9.63 -16.31
N PHE A 141 9.05 -9.51 -16.35
CA PHE A 141 9.73 -8.22 -16.49
C PHE A 141 9.30 -7.50 -17.78
N VAL A 142 8.84 -6.26 -17.62
CA VAL A 142 8.45 -5.36 -18.71
C VAL A 142 9.29 -4.09 -18.63
N GLU A 143 10.20 -3.92 -19.61
CA GLU A 143 11.16 -2.82 -19.66
C GLU A 143 10.47 -1.45 -19.66
N GLU A 144 9.40 -1.29 -20.43
CA GLU A 144 8.66 -0.03 -20.56
C GLU A 144 8.07 0.41 -19.20
N SER A 145 7.70 -0.54 -18.34
CA SER A 145 7.13 -0.26 -17.03
C SER A 145 8.17 0.36 -16.10
N VAL A 146 9.36 -0.24 -16.02
CA VAL A 146 10.45 0.29 -15.18
C VAL A 146 11.03 1.56 -15.77
N LEU A 147 11.06 1.68 -17.10
CA LEU A 147 11.47 2.91 -17.77
C LEU A 147 10.57 4.09 -17.40
N SER A 148 9.26 3.86 -17.22
CA SER A 148 8.36 4.89 -16.71
C SER A 148 8.72 5.32 -15.28
N CYS A 149 9.12 4.38 -14.41
CA CYS A 149 9.59 4.67 -13.05
C CYS A 149 10.91 5.43 -13.02
N VAL A 150 11.80 5.22 -13.99
CA VAL A 150 13.08 5.93 -14.08
C VAL A 150 12.93 7.32 -14.69
N ARG A 151 11.85 7.59 -15.45
CA ARG A 151 11.59 8.88 -16.11
C ARG A 151 10.70 9.83 -15.30
N GLN A 152 10.74 9.76 -13.98
CA GLN A 152 10.01 10.70 -13.14
C GLN A 152 10.66 12.09 -13.22
N ASP A 153 9.86 13.13 -13.15
CA ASP A 153 10.28 14.53 -13.05
C ASP A 153 10.56 14.96 -11.60
N TYR A 154 10.35 14.06 -10.64
CA TYR A 154 10.65 14.26 -9.24
C TYR A 154 12.16 14.08 -8.97
N PRO A 155 12.84 14.95 -8.19
CA PRO A 155 14.31 14.94 -8.13
C PRO A 155 14.92 13.98 -7.11
N ASN A 156 14.19 13.55 -6.06
CA ASN A 156 14.75 12.76 -4.95
C ASN A 156 14.08 11.39 -4.85
N TYR A 157 14.46 10.44 -5.69
CA TYR A 157 13.86 9.10 -5.69
C TYR A 157 14.85 7.99 -6.05
N THR A 158 14.51 6.77 -5.67
CA THR A 158 15.22 5.55 -6.03
C THR A 158 14.22 4.47 -6.42
N VAL A 159 14.51 3.76 -7.51
CA VAL A 159 13.70 2.66 -8.02
C VAL A 159 14.26 1.34 -7.51
N TYR A 160 13.52 0.66 -6.65
CA TYR A 160 13.87 -0.68 -6.17
C TYR A 160 13.14 -1.73 -7.01
N MET A 161 13.90 -2.47 -7.81
CA MET A 161 13.41 -3.60 -8.59
C MET A 161 13.42 -4.85 -7.71
N LEU A 162 12.25 -5.21 -7.19
CA LEU A 162 12.04 -6.36 -6.34
C LEU A 162 11.81 -7.61 -7.22
N ASP A 163 12.91 -8.29 -7.56
CA ASP A 163 12.94 -9.41 -8.50
C ASP A 163 12.81 -10.77 -7.80
N ASP A 164 11.68 -11.43 -8.01
CA ASP A 164 11.35 -12.77 -7.54
C ASP A 164 11.45 -13.83 -8.66
N SER A 165 12.00 -13.46 -9.83
CA SER A 165 12.09 -14.34 -10.99
C SER A 165 12.92 -15.58 -10.69
N SER A 166 12.46 -16.74 -11.16
CA SER A 166 13.21 -18.00 -11.12
C SER A 166 13.91 -18.31 -12.44
N SER A 167 13.54 -17.61 -13.51
CA SER A 167 14.13 -17.75 -14.84
C SER A 167 15.42 -16.94 -14.95
N PRO A 168 16.57 -17.55 -15.28
CA PRO A 168 17.82 -16.83 -15.52
C PRO A 168 17.70 -15.78 -16.64
N GLU A 169 16.84 -16.02 -17.62
CA GLU A 169 16.58 -15.07 -18.69
C GLU A 169 15.96 -13.76 -18.15
N HIS A 170 14.97 -13.86 -17.27
CA HIS A 170 14.31 -12.70 -16.69
C HIS A 170 15.21 -11.97 -15.70
N GLN A 171 15.98 -12.72 -14.89
CA GLN A 171 17.00 -12.14 -14.02
C GLN A 171 18.04 -11.36 -14.84
N GLY A 172 18.51 -11.93 -15.96
CA GLY A 172 19.43 -11.27 -16.88
C GLY A 172 18.86 -9.99 -17.49
N LYS A 173 17.57 -9.96 -17.86
CA LYS A 173 16.90 -8.74 -18.34
C LYS A 173 16.84 -7.66 -17.26
N VAL A 174 16.50 -8.04 -16.02
CA VAL A 174 16.50 -7.13 -14.86
C VAL A 174 17.89 -6.56 -14.61
N ASP A 175 18.93 -7.40 -14.60
CA ASP A 175 20.31 -6.97 -14.35
C ASP A 175 20.82 -6.06 -15.46
N ALA A 176 20.53 -6.39 -16.72
CA ALA A 176 20.87 -5.57 -17.87
C ALA A 176 20.17 -4.20 -17.82
N PHE A 177 18.91 -4.15 -17.37
CA PHE A 177 18.20 -2.89 -17.19
C PHE A 177 18.85 -2.05 -16.09
N ALA A 178 19.09 -2.63 -14.92
CA ALA A 178 19.66 -1.95 -13.77
C ALA A 178 21.06 -1.40 -14.05
N ALA A 179 21.88 -2.14 -14.80
CA ALA A 179 23.21 -1.69 -15.23
C ALA A 179 23.20 -0.42 -16.10
N ARG A 180 22.08 -0.09 -16.75
CA ARG A 180 21.94 1.17 -17.52
C ARG A 180 21.64 2.38 -16.63
N TYR A 181 21.18 2.16 -15.41
CA TYR A 181 20.76 3.21 -14.47
C TYR A 181 21.30 2.97 -13.05
N PRO A 182 22.61 2.79 -12.86
CA PRO A 182 23.19 2.33 -11.59
C PRO A 182 22.99 3.31 -10.42
N GLU A 183 22.78 4.60 -10.71
CA GLU A 183 22.55 5.63 -9.68
C GLU A 183 21.08 5.71 -9.22
N LEU A 184 20.15 5.18 -10.01
CA LEU A 184 18.71 5.30 -9.76
C LEU A 184 18.02 3.97 -9.46
N VAL A 185 18.63 2.85 -9.85
CA VAL A 185 18.01 1.52 -9.78
C VAL A 185 18.79 0.60 -8.87
N THR A 186 18.10 0.02 -7.89
CA THR A 186 18.63 -1.03 -7.02
C THR A 186 17.84 -2.32 -7.25
N VAL A 187 18.54 -3.41 -7.59
CA VAL A 187 17.92 -4.74 -7.73
C VAL A 187 17.92 -5.45 -6.38
N VAL A 188 16.76 -5.91 -5.95
CA VAL A 188 16.55 -6.63 -4.70
C VAL A 188 16.04 -8.03 -5.03
N ARG A 189 16.77 -9.04 -4.57
CA ARG A 189 16.37 -10.45 -4.66
C ARG A 189 16.37 -11.05 -3.27
N ARG A 190 15.26 -11.69 -2.91
CA ARG A 190 15.08 -12.29 -1.59
C ARG A 190 15.45 -13.77 -1.59
N PRO A 191 15.87 -14.33 -0.44
CA PRO A 191 16.30 -15.73 -0.35
C PRO A 191 15.12 -16.72 -0.43
N ASN A 192 13.92 -16.35 0.01
CA ASN A 192 12.74 -17.20 -0.01
C ASN A 192 11.52 -16.50 -0.63
N ARG A 193 10.62 -17.25 -1.26
CA ARG A 193 9.45 -16.70 -1.99
C ARG A 193 8.16 -16.73 -1.16
N GLU A 194 8.28 -16.63 0.16
CA GLU A 194 7.15 -16.72 1.10
C GLU A 194 6.24 -15.49 1.00
N GLY A 195 4.92 -15.66 1.15
CA GLY A 195 3.98 -14.53 1.10
C GLY A 195 3.85 -13.86 -0.28
N PHE A 196 4.38 -14.46 -1.35
CA PHE A 196 4.24 -14.01 -2.75
C PHE A 196 4.55 -12.51 -2.90
N LYS A 197 3.67 -11.73 -3.53
CA LYS A 197 3.83 -10.29 -3.76
C LYS A 197 3.95 -9.49 -2.47
N ALA A 198 3.13 -9.79 -1.46
CA ALA A 198 3.18 -9.10 -0.17
C ALA A 198 4.51 -9.35 0.54
N GLY A 199 4.99 -10.59 0.51
CA GLY A 199 6.30 -10.94 1.06
C GLY A 199 7.46 -10.25 0.35
N ASN A 200 7.41 -10.13 -0.99
CA ASN A 200 8.45 -9.47 -1.76
C ASN A 200 8.53 -7.97 -1.41
N MET A 201 7.38 -7.29 -1.35
CA MET A 201 7.30 -5.89 -0.92
C MET A 201 7.80 -5.69 0.51
N ASN A 202 7.36 -6.55 1.45
CA ASN A 202 7.79 -6.46 2.85
C ASN A 202 9.31 -6.67 2.99
N TYR A 203 9.89 -7.58 2.22
CA TYR A 203 11.33 -7.80 2.20
C TYR A 203 12.07 -6.54 1.72
N GLY A 204 11.65 -5.95 0.59
CA GLY A 204 12.22 -4.71 0.06
C GLY A 204 12.12 -3.54 1.04
N LEU A 205 10.94 -3.35 1.65
CA LEU A 205 10.69 -2.28 2.63
C LEU A 205 11.48 -2.44 3.93
N SER A 206 11.72 -3.67 4.38
CA SER A 206 12.41 -3.90 5.67
C SER A 206 13.94 -3.90 5.57
N HIS A 207 14.51 -4.08 4.37
CA HIS A 207 15.96 -4.26 4.20
C HIS A 207 16.63 -3.24 3.27
N PHE A 208 15.89 -2.60 2.36
CA PHE A 208 16.48 -1.76 1.31
C PHE A 208 15.88 -0.36 1.28
N ALA A 209 14.56 -0.24 1.20
CA ALA A 209 13.86 1.04 1.17
C ALA A 209 13.65 1.61 2.60
N THR A 210 14.72 1.65 3.39
CA THR A 210 14.72 2.09 4.79
C THR A 210 15.32 3.49 4.99
N GLU A 211 16.02 4.02 3.98
CA GLU A 211 16.67 5.33 4.04
C GLU A 211 15.73 6.43 3.54
N GLU A 212 15.48 7.44 4.38
CA GLU A 212 15.38 8.83 3.90
C GLU A 212 16.83 9.36 3.87
N PRO A 213 17.34 9.87 2.73
CA PRO A 213 18.66 10.50 2.63
C PRO A 213 18.75 11.78 3.47
#